data_AF-A0A2P6F9E1-F1
#
_entry.id   AF-A0A2P6F9E1-F1
#
_cell.length_a   1.000
_cell.length_b   1.000
_cell.length_c   1.000
_cell.angle_alpha   90.00
_cell.angle_beta   90.00
_cell.angle_gamma   90.00
#
_symmetry.space_group_name_H-M   'P 1'
#
loop_
_entity.id
_entity.type
_entity.pdbx_description
1 polymer ?
#
loop_
_entity_poly.entity_id
_entity_poly.type
_entity_poly.pdbx_seq_one_letter_code
_entity_poly.pdbx_strand_id
1 'polypeptide(L)'
;MGYKGYIQLAQRSGQYLDMSVSDVKENELVNYDRLKGTSFNWIQNEDEREKLPIIGYVAYFKMVNGFEKTLYMTKEQMENHFMKYSKTYAKNKSFYIASFDEMALKTVLTSLLRKWGIMSVELQQAYKSDQAVITTNDEKIYIDNDATFTQNKGHINDEILSNNIKLYTPPNDEIVDINDNVVKEEDISNVVPTVNNNNDEEWATW
;
A
#
# COMPACT_ATOMS: atom_id res chain seq x y z
N MET A 1 -7.29 18.01 -3.44
CA MET A 1 -7.98 18.30 -2.16
C MET A 1 -7.03 18.03 -0.99
N GLY A 2 -7.09 18.81 0.09
CA GLY A 2 -6.25 18.63 1.30
C GLY A 2 -6.88 17.70 2.35
N TYR A 3 -6.13 17.34 3.39
CA TYR A 3 -6.58 16.40 4.44
C TYR A 3 -7.85 16.88 5.17
N LYS A 4 -7.97 18.20 5.43
CA LYS A 4 -9.16 18.80 6.07
C LYS A 4 -10.45 18.52 5.29
N GLY A 5 -10.38 18.51 3.96
CA GLY A 5 -11.53 18.19 3.11
C GLY A 5 -11.99 16.73 3.29
N TYR A 6 -11.05 15.79 3.42
CA TYR A 6 -11.39 14.40 3.71
C TYR A 6 -12.04 14.22 5.09
N ILE A 7 -11.54 14.94 6.11
CA ILE A 7 -12.15 14.95 7.45
C ILE A 7 -13.59 15.42 7.36
N GLN A 8 -13.86 16.54 6.67
CA GLN A 8 -15.22 17.07 6.50
C GLN A 8 -16.14 16.08 5.78
N LEU A 9 -15.69 15.49 4.67
CA LEU A 9 -16.49 14.49 3.95
C LEU A 9 -16.77 13.25 4.79
N ALA A 10 -15.80 12.82 5.60
CA ALA A 10 -15.97 11.71 6.51
C ALA A 10 -16.98 12.06 7.62
N GLN A 11 -16.90 13.24 8.22
CA GLN A 11 -17.85 13.71 9.23
C GLN A 11 -19.28 13.80 8.68
N ARG A 12 -19.47 14.24 7.42
CA ARG A 12 -20.79 14.28 6.76
C ARG A 12 -21.48 12.92 6.65
N SER A 13 -20.74 11.81 6.74
CA SER A 13 -21.32 10.47 6.74
C SER A 13 -22.06 10.12 8.03
N GLY A 14 -21.82 10.84 9.13
CA GLY A 14 -22.36 10.53 10.45
C GLY A 14 -21.81 9.26 11.10
N GLN A 15 -20.82 8.58 10.48
CA GLN A 15 -20.26 7.33 11.00
C GLN A 15 -19.06 7.53 11.93
N TYR A 16 -18.47 8.73 11.91
CA TYR A 16 -17.27 9.07 12.68
C TYR A 16 -17.64 10.01 13.83
N LEU A 17 -17.19 9.64 15.03
CA LEU A 17 -17.29 10.44 16.25
C LEU A 17 -16.15 11.46 16.32
N ASP A 18 -14.93 11.00 16.03
CA ASP A 18 -13.72 11.82 16.10
C ASP A 18 -12.71 11.40 15.03
N MET A 19 -11.90 12.35 14.59
CA MET A 19 -10.86 12.14 13.59
C MET A 19 -9.78 13.19 13.72
N SER A 20 -8.54 12.73 13.84
CA SER A 20 -7.38 13.60 14.05
C SER A 20 -6.20 13.14 13.20
N VAL A 21 -5.38 14.08 12.77
CA VAL A 21 -4.15 13.83 12.02
C VAL A 21 -3.08 14.80 12.51
N SER A 22 -1.86 14.31 12.72
CA SER A 22 -0.75 15.10 13.24
C SER A 22 0.59 14.58 12.72
N ASP A 23 1.59 15.46 12.70
CA ASP A 23 2.98 15.05 12.65
C ASP A 23 3.40 14.49 14.03
N VAL A 24 4.43 13.65 14.02
CA VAL A 24 5.03 13.06 15.21
C VAL A 24 6.48 13.52 15.27
N LYS A 25 6.83 14.21 16.34
CA LYS A 25 8.19 14.67 16.62
C LYS A 25 9.01 13.60 17.32
N GLU A 26 10.32 13.78 17.29
CA GLU A 26 11.24 13.01 18.12
C GLU A 26 10.81 13.04 19.60
N ASN A 27 10.95 11.91 20.30
CA ASN A 27 10.49 11.69 21.68
C ASN A 27 8.97 11.62 21.92
N GLU A 28 8.12 11.82 20.91
CA GLU A 28 6.66 11.62 21.08
C GLU A 28 6.23 10.15 20.91
N LEU A 29 7.03 9.34 20.21
CA LEU A 29 6.74 7.92 19.99
C LEU A 29 7.27 7.07 21.15
N VAL A 30 6.38 6.45 21.92
CA VAL A 30 6.75 5.60 23.06
C VAL A 30 6.90 4.14 22.63
N ASN A 31 5.92 3.62 21.89
CA ASN A 31 5.91 2.24 21.45
C ASN A 31 5.27 2.13 20.07
N TYR A 32 5.89 1.34 19.20
CA TYR A 32 5.39 1.02 17.88
C TYR A 32 5.24 -0.50 17.73
N ASP A 33 4.00 -0.98 17.84
CA ASP A 33 3.64 -2.36 17.57
C ASP A 33 2.70 -2.42 16.35
N ARG A 34 3.09 -3.19 15.34
CA ARG A 34 2.32 -3.34 14.09
C ARG A 34 0.93 -3.97 14.32
N LEU A 35 0.78 -4.79 15.34
CA LEU A 35 -0.45 -5.52 15.65
C LEU A 35 -1.24 -4.84 16.76
N LYS A 36 -0.57 -4.49 17.87
CA LYS A 36 -1.23 -3.90 19.05
C LYS A 36 -1.50 -2.41 18.93
N GLY A 37 -0.81 -1.73 18.01
CA GLY A 37 -0.98 -0.29 17.76
C GLY A 37 0.21 0.53 18.26
N THR A 38 0.05 1.85 18.18
CA THR A 38 1.11 2.81 18.46
C THR A 38 0.70 3.70 19.63
N SER A 39 1.60 3.89 20.59
CA SER A 39 1.38 4.73 21.77
C SER A 39 2.27 5.96 21.69
N PHE A 40 1.68 7.12 22.02
CA PHE A 40 2.34 8.41 21.92
C PHE A 40 2.30 9.15 23.26
N ASN A 41 3.37 9.85 23.58
CA ASN A 41 3.45 10.79 24.69
C ASN A 41 3.63 12.20 24.11
N TRP A 42 2.51 12.89 23.92
CA TRP A 42 2.47 14.18 23.23
C TRP A 42 3.10 15.29 24.09
N ILE A 43 4.08 15.97 23.54
CA ILE A 43 4.68 17.16 24.16
C ILE A 43 3.64 18.28 24.10
N GLN A 44 3.19 18.76 25.26
CA GLN A 44 2.14 19.78 25.34
C GLN A 44 2.67 21.21 25.11
N ASN A 45 3.99 21.41 25.29
CA ASN A 45 4.62 22.70 25.05
C ASN A 45 5.00 22.83 23.56
N GLU A 46 4.27 23.67 22.83
CA GLU A 46 4.47 23.84 21.38
C GLU A 46 5.84 24.47 21.06
N ASP A 47 6.35 25.39 21.89
CA ASP A 47 7.64 26.07 21.65
C ASP A 47 8.84 25.11 21.73
N GLU A 48 8.71 24.05 22.51
CA GLU A 48 9.71 22.98 22.61
C GLU A 48 9.53 21.98 21.47
N ARG A 49 8.29 21.69 21.11
CA ARG A 49 7.91 20.75 20.06
C ARG A 49 8.36 21.20 18.67
N GLU A 50 8.26 22.50 18.37
CA GLU A 50 8.63 23.06 17.06
C GLU A 50 10.13 22.90 16.76
N LYS A 51 10.97 22.88 17.80
CA LYS A 51 12.44 22.72 17.67
C LYS A 51 12.85 21.29 17.33
N LEU A 52 11.96 20.32 17.55
CA LEU A 52 12.26 18.90 17.35
C LEU A 52 12.01 18.47 15.90
N PRO A 53 12.82 17.53 15.38
CA PRO A 53 12.62 17.00 14.03
C PRO A 53 11.37 16.12 13.97
N ILE A 54 10.71 16.12 12.81
CA ILE A 54 9.57 15.24 12.50
C ILE A 54 10.10 13.85 12.15
N ILE A 55 9.66 12.83 12.89
CA ILE A 55 10.02 11.41 12.67
C ILE A 55 8.96 10.65 11.86
N GLY A 56 7.72 11.14 11.83
CA GLY A 56 6.64 10.49 11.10
C GLY A 56 5.31 11.23 11.19
N TYR A 57 4.26 10.57 10.72
CA TYR A 57 2.91 11.10 10.63
C TYR A 57 1.92 10.08 11.14
N VAL A 58 0.88 10.57 11.83
CA VAL A 58 -0.16 9.72 12.39
C VAL A 58 -1.54 10.22 11.99
N ALA A 59 -2.45 9.27 11.74
CA ALA A 59 -3.88 9.52 11.67
C ALA A 59 -4.62 8.63 12.66
N TYR A 60 -5.71 9.16 13.20
CA TYR A 60 -6.62 8.50 14.13
C TYR A 60 -8.06 8.75 13.70
N PHE A 61 -8.92 7.75 13.88
CA PHE A 61 -10.36 7.97 13.91
C PHE A 61 -11.03 7.12 14.99
N LYS A 62 -12.20 7.59 15.40
CA LYS A 62 -13.16 6.88 16.24
C LYS A 62 -14.53 6.90 15.58
N MET A 63 -15.18 5.75 15.56
CA MET A 63 -16.50 5.56 14.97
C MET A 63 -17.59 5.53 16.05
N VAL A 64 -18.83 5.75 15.62
CA VAL A 64 -20.02 5.75 16.50
C VAL A 64 -20.27 4.39 17.18
N ASN A 65 -19.79 3.29 16.59
CA ASN A 65 -19.87 1.95 17.15
C ASN A 65 -18.75 1.64 18.17
N GLY A 66 -17.89 2.61 18.48
CA GLY A 66 -16.75 2.45 19.39
C GLY A 66 -15.48 1.88 18.73
N PHE A 67 -15.51 1.55 17.44
CA PHE A 67 -14.30 1.14 16.73
C PHE A 67 -13.36 2.33 16.56
N GLU A 68 -12.11 2.15 16.95
CA GLU A 68 -11.06 3.14 16.78
C GLU A 68 -9.83 2.53 16.14
N LYS A 69 -9.12 3.34 15.35
CA LYS A 69 -7.90 2.88 14.69
C LYS A 69 -6.93 4.04 14.52
N THR A 70 -5.68 3.74 14.83
CA THR A 70 -4.54 4.63 14.61
C THR A 70 -3.65 4.02 13.54
N LEU A 71 -3.17 4.86 12.62
CA LEU A 71 -2.16 4.51 11.63
C LEU A 71 -0.99 5.48 11.77
N TYR A 72 0.17 4.94 12.09
CA TYR A 72 1.44 5.65 12.08
C TYR A 72 2.26 5.23 10.87
N MET A 73 2.92 6.20 10.24
CA MET A 73 3.87 5.98 9.16
C MET A 73 5.10 6.84 9.39
N THR A 74 6.29 6.26 9.28
CA THR A 74 7.54 7.00 9.45
C THR A 74 7.76 7.98 8.29
N LYS A 75 8.59 9.00 8.51
CA LYS A 75 8.96 9.94 7.45
C LYS A 75 9.60 9.22 6.26
N GLU A 76 10.46 8.25 6.50
CA GLU A 76 11.08 7.43 5.46
C GLU A 76 10.03 6.63 4.65
N GLN A 77 9.03 6.06 5.31
CA GLN A 77 7.93 5.36 4.62
C GLN A 77 7.12 6.32 3.73
N MET A 78 6.93 7.56 4.17
CA MET A 78 6.30 8.60 3.36
C MET A 78 7.14 9.00 2.16
N GLU A 79 8.44 9.21 2.35
CA GLU A 79 9.37 9.52 1.25
C GLU A 79 9.34 8.41 0.19
N ASN A 80 9.39 7.14 0.62
CA ASN A 80 9.27 5.98 -0.28
C ASN A 80 7.93 5.93 -1.01
N HIS A 81 6.83 6.28 -0.33
CA HIS A 81 5.52 6.39 -0.97
C HIS A 81 5.52 7.47 -2.05
N PHE A 82 6.04 8.66 -1.77
CA PHE A 82 6.10 9.75 -2.74
C PHE A 82 7.03 9.45 -3.91
N MET A 83 8.16 8.77 -3.66
CA MET A 83 9.04 8.29 -4.73
C MET A 83 8.32 7.34 -5.69
N LYS A 84 7.43 6.49 -5.18
CA LYS A 84 6.68 5.52 -5.99
C LYS A 84 5.52 6.15 -6.76
N TYR A 85 4.75 7.02 -6.12
CA TYR A 85 3.46 7.49 -6.65
C TYR A 85 3.50 8.90 -7.25
N SER A 86 4.50 9.72 -6.92
CA SER A 86 4.63 11.08 -7.46
C SER A 86 5.76 11.16 -8.48
N LYS A 87 5.40 11.25 -9.77
CA LYS A 87 6.36 11.43 -10.87
C LYS A 87 7.21 12.70 -10.69
N THR A 88 6.63 13.76 -10.14
CA THR A 88 7.32 15.03 -9.88
C THR A 88 8.33 14.88 -8.75
N TYR A 89 7.95 14.19 -7.66
CA TYR A 89 8.84 13.96 -6.54
C TYR A 89 10.00 13.04 -6.94
N ALA A 90 9.72 11.97 -7.68
CA ALA A 90 10.73 11.04 -8.18
C ALA A 90 11.78 11.73 -9.08
N LYS A 91 11.38 12.69 -9.91
CA LYS A 91 12.27 13.39 -10.84
C LYS A 91 13.11 14.48 -10.17
N ASN A 92 12.49 15.28 -9.30
CA ASN A 92 13.14 16.51 -8.83
C ASN A 92 13.58 16.46 -7.36
N LYS A 93 13.18 15.43 -6.57
CA LYS A 93 13.38 15.34 -5.10
C LYS A 93 13.18 16.66 -4.35
N SER A 94 12.50 17.61 -4.98
CA SER A 94 12.42 18.99 -4.57
C SER A 94 10.95 19.25 -4.32
N PHE A 95 10.65 19.28 -3.05
CA PHE A 95 9.36 19.69 -2.55
C PHE A 95 9.62 20.62 -1.38
N TYR A 96 8.91 21.73 -1.32
CA TYR A 96 8.96 22.59 -0.14
C TYR A 96 8.48 21.77 1.05
N ILE A 97 9.21 21.84 2.17
CA ILE A 97 8.96 21.01 3.37
C ILE A 97 7.49 21.15 3.81
N ALA A 98 6.96 22.37 3.87
CA ALA A 98 5.56 22.60 4.22
C ALA A 98 4.57 21.86 3.31
N SER A 99 4.84 21.82 2.01
CA SER A 99 3.99 21.07 1.08
C SER A 99 4.13 19.56 1.28
N PHE A 100 5.33 19.07 1.62
CA PHE A 100 5.59 17.65 1.91
C PHE A 100 4.75 17.19 3.10
N ASP A 101 4.81 17.95 4.18
CA ASP A 101 4.14 17.61 5.43
C ASP A 101 2.62 17.61 5.21
N GLU A 102 2.06 18.61 4.53
CA GLU A 102 0.63 18.64 4.17
C GLU A 102 0.19 17.41 3.35
N MET A 103 1.05 16.97 2.43
CA MET A 103 0.77 15.81 1.58
C MET A 103 0.92 14.50 2.35
N ALA A 104 1.87 14.43 3.28
CA ALA A 104 2.08 13.29 4.15
C ALA A 104 0.89 13.11 5.10
N LEU A 105 0.42 14.19 5.74
CA LEU A 105 -0.79 14.20 6.56
C LEU A 105 -2.02 13.71 5.78
N LYS A 106 -2.18 14.19 4.54
CA LYS A 106 -3.24 13.70 3.66
C LYS A 106 -3.08 12.21 3.34
N THR A 107 -1.87 11.77 3.02
CA THR A 107 -1.58 10.39 2.64
C THR A 107 -1.86 9.42 3.78
N VAL A 108 -1.42 9.72 5.00
CA VAL A 108 -1.66 8.86 6.16
C VAL A 108 -3.16 8.78 6.48
N LEU A 109 -3.88 9.90 6.44
CA LEU A 109 -5.32 9.93 6.69
C LEU A 109 -6.08 9.13 5.63
N THR A 110 -5.79 9.36 4.35
CA THR A 110 -6.48 8.67 3.25
C THR A 110 -6.17 7.18 3.27
N SER A 111 -4.93 6.80 3.62
CA SER A 111 -4.53 5.39 3.79
C SER A 111 -5.28 4.71 4.92
N LEU A 112 -5.49 5.42 6.04
CA LEU A 112 -6.27 4.93 7.18
C LEU A 112 -7.73 4.71 6.78
N LEU A 113 -8.35 5.71 6.16
CA LEU A 113 -9.75 5.64 5.71
C LEU A 113 -9.97 4.56 4.65
N ARG A 114 -9.03 4.38 3.71
CA ARG A 114 -9.11 3.35 2.66
C ARG A 114 -9.09 1.93 3.24
N LYS A 115 -8.30 1.70 4.29
CA LYS A 115 -8.08 0.35 4.84
C LYS A 115 -9.11 -0.04 5.89
N TRP A 116 -9.56 0.91 6.71
CA TRP A 116 -10.41 0.61 7.88
C TRP A 116 -11.64 1.50 8.01
N GLY A 117 -11.75 2.58 7.23
CA GLY A 117 -12.86 3.53 7.30
C GLY A 117 -14.07 3.09 6.48
N ILE A 118 -15.26 3.43 6.96
CA ILE A 118 -16.49 3.40 6.14
C ILE A 118 -16.49 4.62 5.22
N MET A 119 -16.58 4.36 3.91
CA MET A 119 -16.45 5.39 2.89
C MET A 119 -17.82 5.79 2.34
N SER A 120 -18.23 7.04 2.58
CA SER A 120 -19.41 7.61 1.92
C SER A 120 -19.19 7.70 0.41
N VAL A 121 -20.29 7.77 -0.37
CA VAL A 121 -20.22 7.93 -1.84
C VAL A 121 -19.42 9.18 -2.22
N GLU A 122 -19.59 10.28 -1.48
CA GLU A 122 -18.83 11.51 -1.69
C GLU A 122 -17.32 11.30 -1.43
N LEU A 123 -16.94 10.58 -0.38
CA LEU A 123 -15.54 10.29 -0.07
C LEU A 123 -14.91 9.36 -1.11
N GLN A 124 -15.65 8.36 -1.59
CA GLN A 124 -15.24 7.49 -2.69
C GLN A 124 -15.01 8.30 -3.98
N GLN A 125 -15.92 9.23 -4.29
CA GLN A 125 -15.80 10.09 -5.47
C GLN A 125 -14.63 11.07 -5.36
N ALA A 126 -14.41 11.63 -4.17
CA ALA A 126 -13.28 12.50 -3.91
C ALA A 126 -11.95 11.75 -4.03
N TYR A 127 -11.87 10.52 -3.52
CA TYR A 127 -10.72 9.66 -3.68
C TYR A 127 -10.42 9.34 -5.15
N LYS A 128 -11.44 8.91 -5.90
CA LYS A 128 -11.34 8.65 -7.34
C LYS A 128 -10.86 9.88 -8.09
N SER A 129 -11.42 11.05 -7.79
CA SER A 129 -11.03 12.30 -8.43
C SER A 129 -9.61 12.73 -8.08
N ASP A 130 -9.10 12.39 -6.89
CA ASP A 130 -7.74 12.71 -6.46
C ASP A 130 -6.67 11.82 -7.12
N GLN A 131 -7.04 10.58 -7.51
CA GLN A 131 -6.17 9.66 -8.25
C GLN A 131 -6.20 9.86 -9.78
N ALA A 132 -7.19 10.58 -10.30
CA ALA A 132 -7.38 10.72 -11.74
C ALA A 132 -6.30 11.62 -12.37
N VAL A 133 -5.70 11.15 -13.47
CA VAL A 133 -4.91 11.99 -14.37
C VAL A 133 -5.88 12.63 -15.36
N ILE A 134 -6.00 13.94 -15.30
CA ILE A 134 -6.80 14.70 -16.27
C ILE A 134 -5.95 14.84 -17.53
N THR A 135 -6.40 14.24 -18.64
CA THR A 135 -5.81 14.47 -19.96
C THR A 135 -6.40 15.74 -20.57
N THR A 136 -5.76 16.32 -21.58
CA THR A 136 -6.15 17.56 -22.27
C THR A 136 -7.61 17.60 -22.76
N ASN A 137 -8.29 16.45 -22.86
CA ASN A 137 -9.69 16.32 -23.27
C ASN A 137 -10.69 16.26 -22.09
N ASP A 138 -10.26 16.60 -20.86
CA ASP A 138 -11.07 16.57 -19.63
C ASP A 138 -11.57 15.16 -19.22
N GLU A 139 -11.03 14.12 -19.85
CA GLU A 139 -11.26 12.73 -19.50
C GLU A 139 -10.36 12.32 -18.33
N LYS A 140 -10.97 11.76 -17.28
CA LYS A 140 -10.30 11.26 -16.08
C LYS A 140 -9.81 9.83 -16.32
N ILE A 141 -8.50 9.65 -16.45
CA ILE A 141 -7.86 8.33 -16.56
C ILE A 141 -7.41 7.88 -15.16
N TYR A 142 -7.83 6.68 -14.75
CA TYR A 142 -7.48 6.08 -13.46
C TYR A 142 -6.29 5.13 -13.64
N ILE A 143 -5.20 5.36 -12.88
CA ILE A 143 -3.96 4.58 -12.99
C ILE A 143 -4.07 3.18 -12.34
N ASP A 144 -5.03 2.97 -11.43
CA ASP A 144 -5.16 1.72 -10.65
C ASP A 144 -6.05 0.64 -11.31
N ASN A 145 -6.63 0.88 -12.50
CA ASN A 145 -7.50 -0.08 -13.19
C ASN A 145 -6.81 -0.72 -14.41
N ASP A 146 -5.88 -1.65 -14.17
CA ASP A 146 -5.42 -2.61 -15.19
C ASP A 146 -6.38 -3.81 -15.28
N ALA A 147 -7.66 -3.54 -15.53
CA ALA A 147 -8.64 -4.55 -15.92
C ALA A 147 -9.56 -3.99 -17.02
N THR A 148 -9.56 -4.68 -18.16
CA THR A 148 -10.07 -4.32 -19.48
C THR A 148 -11.58 -4.11 -19.60
N PHE A 149 -11.95 -3.51 -20.75
CA PHE A 149 -13.20 -3.55 -21.52
C PHE A 149 -14.09 -2.29 -21.50
N THR A 150 -14.08 -1.57 -22.62
CA THR A 150 -15.31 -0.98 -23.16
C THR A 150 -15.39 -1.30 -24.65
N GLN A 151 -16.44 -2.04 -24.98
CA GLN A 151 -16.90 -2.41 -26.32
C GLN A 151 -17.07 -1.17 -27.19
N ASN A 152 -16.57 -1.20 -28.43
CA ASN A 152 -17.07 -0.31 -29.47
C ASN A 152 -17.58 -1.15 -30.65
N LYS A 153 -18.91 -1.25 -30.74
CA LYS A 153 -19.61 -1.52 -32.01
C LYS A 153 -19.43 -0.29 -32.89
N GLY A 154 -18.72 -0.44 -34.00
CA GLY A 154 -18.72 0.49 -35.13
C GLY A 154 -18.41 -0.28 -36.40
N HIS A 155 -19.39 -0.46 -37.27
CA HIS A 155 -19.21 -0.99 -38.62
C HIS A 155 -18.41 0.00 -39.47
N ILE A 156 -17.41 -0.50 -40.22
CA ILE A 156 -17.05 0.02 -41.54
C ILE A 156 -16.40 -1.10 -42.38
N ASN A 157 -17.16 -1.49 -43.41
CA ASN A 157 -16.93 -2.15 -44.70
C ASN A 157 -15.58 -2.83 -45.04
N ASP A 158 -15.73 -4.03 -45.60
CA ASP A 158 -14.76 -4.81 -46.36
C ASP A 158 -14.25 -4.05 -47.61
N GLU A 159 -12.93 -3.95 -47.80
CA GLU A 159 -12.19 -4.70 -48.84
C GLU A 159 -10.73 -4.19 -49.02
N ILE A 160 -9.83 -5.19 -49.01
CA ILE A 160 -8.52 -5.28 -49.69
C ILE A 160 -7.35 -4.46 -49.08
N LEU A 161 -6.44 -5.19 -48.42
CA LEU A 161 -5.07 -5.41 -48.91
C LEU A 161 -4.50 -6.68 -48.27
N SER A 162 -4.55 -7.75 -49.06
CA SER A 162 -3.77 -8.97 -48.91
C SER A 162 -2.27 -8.67 -48.80
N ASN A 163 -1.58 -9.51 -48.02
CA ASN A 163 -0.13 -9.77 -48.04
C ASN A 163 0.73 -8.95 -47.06
N ASN A 164 0.87 -9.45 -45.83
CA ASN A 164 2.14 -9.94 -45.25
C ASN A 164 2.07 -9.93 -43.72
N ILE A 165 1.66 -11.05 -43.13
CA ILE A 165 2.08 -11.40 -41.76
C ILE A 165 2.57 -12.84 -41.81
N LYS A 166 3.89 -13.02 -41.71
CA LYS A 166 4.48 -14.31 -41.38
C LYS A 166 4.02 -14.68 -39.98
N LEU A 167 3.19 -15.72 -39.87
CA LEU A 167 2.89 -16.36 -38.61
C LEU A 167 4.16 -17.06 -38.12
N TYR A 168 4.69 -16.63 -36.97
CA TYR A 168 5.66 -17.42 -36.23
C TYR A 168 4.90 -18.51 -35.48
N THR A 169 5.04 -19.75 -35.93
CA THR A 169 4.61 -20.94 -35.20
C THR A 169 5.80 -21.41 -34.36
N PRO A 170 5.69 -21.52 -33.02
CA PRO A 170 6.72 -22.19 -32.25
C PRO A 170 6.75 -23.69 -32.64
N PRO A 171 7.93 -24.30 -32.83
CA PRO A 171 8.04 -25.72 -33.18
C PRO A 171 7.47 -26.60 -32.07
N ASN A 172 6.61 -27.53 -32.47
CA ASN A 172 6.06 -28.60 -31.64
C ASN A 172 7.14 -29.68 -31.46
N ASP A 173 7.25 -30.22 -30.24
CA ASP A 173 8.22 -31.23 -29.84
C ASP A 173 8.22 -32.47 -30.76
N GLU A 174 9.41 -32.87 -31.22
CA GLU A 174 9.66 -34.24 -31.67
C GLU A 174 10.10 -35.09 -30.46
N ILE A 175 9.33 -36.14 -30.24
CA ILE A 175 9.57 -37.23 -29.29
C ILE A 175 10.88 -37.92 -29.67
N VAL A 176 11.85 -37.97 -28.74
CA VAL A 176 12.93 -38.95 -28.77
C VAL A 176 12.78 -39.87 -27.56
N ASP A 177 12.49 -41.12 -27.88
CA ASP A 177 12.38 -42.29 -27.01
C ASP A 177 13.74 -42.56 -26.33
N ILE A 178 13.78 -42.60 -25.00
CA ILE A 178 14.90 -43.14 -24.23
C ILE A 178 14.35 -44.04 -23.12
N ASN A 179 13.83 -45.19 -23.52
CA ASN A 179 13.81 -46.37 -22.67
C ASN A 179 15.26 -46.81 -22.39
N ASP A 180 15.79 -46.44 -21.22
CA ASP A 180 16.63 -47.31 -20.37
C ASP A 180 17.17 -46.53 -19.15
N ASN A 181 16.42 -46.59 -18.04
CA ASN A 181 16.95 -46.80 -16.69
C ASN A 181 15.81 -46.75 -15.67
N VAL A 182 15.04 -47.84 -15.60
CA VAL A 182 14.11 -48.12 -14.49
C VAL A 182 14.93 -48.73 -13.35
N VAL A 183 15.25 -47.93 -12.34
CA VAL A 183 15.71 -48.43 -11.03
C VAL A 183 14.45 -48.81 -10.23
N LYS A 184 14.42 -50.04 -9.74
CA LYS A 184 13.29 -50.69 -9.05
C LYS A 184 13.13 -50.17 -7.61
N GLU A 185 11.90 -50.18 -7.11
CA GLU A 185 11.44 -49.62 -5.82
C GLU A 185 11.87 -50.43 -4.57
N GLU A 186 13.14 -50.88 -4.47
CA GLU A 186 13.59 -51.73 -3.35
C GLU A 186 14.60 -51.08 -2.38
N ASP A 187 15.05 -49.84 -2.59
CA ASP A 187 16.23 -49.27 -1.90
C ASP A 187 16.01 -48.15 -0.86
N ILE A 188 14.82 -47.99 -0.28
CA ILE A 188 14.58 -46.98 0.79
C ILE A 188 14.68 -47.49 2.23
N SER A 189 15.39 -48.60 2.50
CA SER A 189 15.43 -49.20 3.84
C SER A 189 16.60 -48.80 4.75
N ASN A 190 17.49 -47.85 4.40
CA ASN A 190 18.65 -47.54 5.25
C ASN A 190 19.11 -46.06 5.29
N VAL A 191 18.19 -45.13 5.61
CA VAL A 191 18.61 -43.76 6.00
C VAL A 191 18.00 -43.42 7.36
N VAL A 192 18.79 -43.62 8.43
CA VAL A 192 18.45 -43.16 9.78
C VAL A 192 18.88 -41.70 9.93
N PRO A 193 18.02 -40.78 10.38
CA PRO A 193 18.45 -39.42 10.70
C PRO A 193 19.23 -39.41 12.03
N THR A 194 20.44 -38.85 12.01
CA THR A 194 21.24 -38.61 13.23
C THR A 194 20.64 -37.44 14.03
N VAL A 195 20.10 -37.74 15.21
CA VAL A 195 19.72 -36.75 16.23
C VAL A 195 20.98 -36.41 17.02
N ASN A 196 21.46 -35.17 16.93
CA ASN A 196 22.58 -34.71 17.75
C ASN A 196 22.05 -34.30 19.13
N ASN A 197 22.04 -35.24 20.08
CA ASN A 197 21.78 -35.01 21.50
C ASN A 197 23.09 -34.58 22.18
N ASN A 198 23.18 -33.33 22.62
CA ASN A 198 24.01 -32.96 23.75
C ASN A 198 23.08 -32.36 24.82
N ASN A 199 22.60 -33.23 25.71
CA ASN A 199 22.05 -32.86 27.01
C ASN A 199 23.22 -32.65 27.96
N ASP A 200 23.38 -31.43 28.47
CA ASP A 200 23.85 -31.23 29.83
C ASP A 200 22.63 -30.78 30.65
N GLU A 201 21.95 -31.75 31.26
CA GLU A 201 21.00 -31.53 32.34
C GLU A 201 21.81 -31.09 33.58
N GLU A 202 21.42 -30.00 34.24
CA GLU A 202 21.38 -30.02 35.71
C GLU A 202 20.58 -28.85 36.35
N TRP A 203 19.52 -29.29 37.04
CA TRP A 203 18.77 -28.75 38.19
C TRP A 203 17.94 -27.43 38.15
N ALA A 204 16.67 -27.64 38.49
CA ALA A 204 15.67 -26.66 38.90
C ALA A 204 16.02 -25.93 40.20
N THR A 205 15.52 -24.70 40.38
CA THR A 205 14.78 -24.30 41.61
C THR A 205 14.04 -22.95 41.45
N TRP A 206 12.71 -23.06 41.55
CA TRP A 206 11.71 -22.18 42.19
C TRP A 206 11.27 -20.89 41.48
#